data_AF-A0A6G6Z5L5-F1
#
_entry.id   AF-A0A6G6Z5L5-F1
#
_cell.length_a   1.000
_cell.length_b   1.000
_cell.length_c   1.000
_cell.angle_alpha   90.00
_cell.angle_beta   90.00
_cell.angle_gamma   90.00
#
_symmetry.space_group_name_H-M   'P 1'
#
loop_
_entity.id
_entity.type
_entity.pdbx_description
1 polymer ?
#
loop_
_entity_poly.entity_id
_entity_poly.type
_entity_poly.pdbx_seq_one_letter_code
_entity_poly.pdbx_strand_id
1 'polypeptide(L)'
;MAVLVLIASSSVQAQTVTEPAISKVVEQVRVDADYLTKRLTWDKDVDLDRVRQFGLALTAMNLVQQQVSSTRYGAVANTSPEDLPANDEEALSRGIGICGNQVSVFLNIATRVGLEARSLEFYWPDEADVRHSHIAAEVKISGKWAFFDVTWGTYFRRDPTASGQASLLEILSFDEAKAVPDRAAHAVTNESELSFRLQLINSLDPFDYFTKADGYLRGKSGDIALAAPRSNGGAWATTSE
;
A
#
# COMPACT_ATOMS: atom_id res chain seq x y z
N MET A 1 28.80 -69.15 -7.88
CA MET A 1 27.85 -68.34 -7.08
C MET A 1 28.50 -66.99 -6.82
N ALA A 2 27.98 -65.92 -7.41
CA ALA A 2 28.42 -64.54 -7.16
C ALA A 2 27.19 -63.75 -6.72
N VAL A 3 27.23 -63.18 -5.52
CA VAL A 3 26.16 -62.36 -4.96
C VAL A 3 26.42 -60.92 -5.39
N LEU A 4 25.53 -60.37 -6.21
CA LEU A 4 25.53 -58.97 -6.60
C LEU A 4 24.82 -58.16 -5.50
N VAL A 5 25.56 -57.31 -4.79
CA VAL A 5 24.97 -56.37 -3.83
C VAL A 5 24.62 -55.10 -4.59
N LEU A 6 23.34 -54.90 -4.89
CA LEU A 6 22.79 -53.64 -5.37
C LEU A 6 22.62 -52.69 -4.19
N ILE A 7 23.49 -51.69 -4.08
CA ILE A 7 23.32 -50.58 -3.16
C ILE A 7 22.44 -49.56 -3.88
N ALA A 8 21.15 -49.53 -3.55
CA ALA A 8 20.24 -48.48 -4.01
C ALA A 8 20.59 -47.17 -3.29
N SER A 9 21.19 -46.22 -4.00
CA SER A 9 21.38 -44.86 -3.51
C SER A 9 20.04 -44.11 -3.62
N SER A 10 19.28 -44.03 -2.53
CA SER A 10 18.15 -43.11 -2.43
C SER A 10 18.67 -41.69 -2.22
N SER A 11 18.71 -40.89 -3.28
CA SER A 11 18.88 -39.45 -3.15
C SER A 11 17.63 -38.87 -2.49
N VAL A 12 17.74 -38.54 -1.20
CA VAL A 12 16.77 -37.68 -0.53
C VAL A 12 16.93 -36.30 -1.16
N GLN A 13 16.06 -35.95 -2.11
CA GLN A 13 15.86 -34.54 -2.47
C GLN A 13 15.40 -33.82 -1.19
N ALA A 14 16.29 -33.05 -0.59
CA ALA A 14 15.88 -32.08 0.42
C ALA A 14 14.89 -31.13 -0.27
N GLN A 15 13.61 -31.20 0.11
CA GLN A 15 12.66 -30.15 -0.23
C GLN A 15 13.20 -28.87 0.41
N THR A 16 13.73 -27.97 -0.41
CA THR A 16 14.07 -26.62 0.02
C THR A 16 12.77 -25.94 0.40
N VAL A 17 12.50 -25.85 1.70
CA VAL A 17 11.44 -25.00 2.24
C VAL A 17 11.77 -23.58 1.79
N THR A 18 11.07 -23.10 0.77
CA THR A 18 11.27 -21.74 0.28
C THR A 18 10.63 -20.81 1.30
N GLU A 19 11.45 -19.95 1.90
CA GLU A 19 10.99 -18.96 2.86
C GLU A 19 9.93 -18.04 2.22
N PRO A 20 8.79 -17.77 2.91
CA PRO A 20 7.76 -16.88 2.41
C PRO A 20 8.31 -15.50 2.00
N ALA A 21 7.83 -14.98 0.87
CA ALA A 21 8.20 -13.66 0.35
C ALA A 21 7.95 -12.56 1.39
N ILE A 22 6.84 -12.62 2.13
CA ILE A 22 6.55 -11.62 3.18
C ILE A 22 7.62 -11.66 4.29
N SER A 23 8.11 -12.84 4.68
CA SER A 23 9.14 -12.94 5.73
C SER A 23 10.43 -12.23 5.32
N LYS A 24 10.86 -12.41 4.07
CA LYS A 24 12.04 -11.72 3.53
C LYS A 24 11.87 -10.21 3.54
N VAL A 25 10.70 -9.72 3.12
CA VAL A 25 10.40 -8.29 3.13
C VAL A 25 10.34 -7.73 4.56
N VAL A 26 9.76 -8.46 5.51
CA VAL A 26 9.73 -8.07 6.93
C VAL A 26 11.15 -7.91 7.49
N GLU A 27 12.06 -8.84 7.19
CA GLU A 27 13.46 -8.71 7.61
C GLU A 27 14.16 -7.52 6.95
N GLN A 28 13.94 -7.28 5.66
CA GLN A 28 14.47 -6.11 4.97
C GLN A 28 14.00 -4.80 5.63
N VAL A 29 12.69 -4.68 5.90
CA VAL A 29 12.09 -3.52 6.58
C VAL A 29 12.74 -3.29 7.95
N ARG A 30 12.96 -4.36 8.72
CA ARG A 30 13.63 -4.27 10.04
C ARG A 30 15.06 -3.78 9.91
N VAL A 31 15.83 -4.34 8.98
CA VAL A 31 17.24 -3.96 8.75
C VAL A 31 17.35 -2.48 8.37
N ASP A 32 16.51 -2.01 7.45
CA ASP A 32 16.56 -0.62 6.98
C ASP A 32 16.16 0.36 8.08
N ALA A 33 15.09 0.08 8.84
CA ALA A 33 14.68 0.93 9.96
C ALA A 33 15.70 0.93 11.11
N ASP A 34 16.34 -0.21 11.36
CA ASP A 34 17.42 -0.32 12.35
C ASP A 34 18.67 0.43 11.90
N TYR A 35 18.99 0.44 10.61
CA TYR A 35 20.10 1.26 10.09
C TYR A 35 19.85 2.76 10.34
N LEU A 36 18.63 3.24 10.07
CA LEU A 36 18.25 4.65 10.32
C LEU A 36 18.49 5.06 11.77
N THR A 37 18.15 4.22 12.73
CA THR A 37 18.24 4.55 14.16
C THR A 37 19.59 4.24 14.80
N LYS A 38 20.29 3.19 14.34
CA LYS A 38 21.53 2.73 14.97
C LYS A 38 22.80 3.29 14.31
N ARG A 39 22.71 3.77 13.06
CA ARG A 39 23.90 4.16 12.28
C ARG A 39 23.90 5.62 11.82
N LEU A 40 22.74 6.25 11.67
CA LEU A 40 22.69 7.67 11.33
C LEU A 40 22.78 8.55 12.58
N THR A 41 23.30 9.76 12.40
CA THR A 41 23.37 10.77 13.46
C THR A 41 22.07 11.57 13.52
N TRP A 42 21.47 11.59 14.70
CA TRP A 42 20.26 12.35 14.97
C TRP A 42 20.52 13.51 15.93
N ASP A 43 19.80 14.61 15.74
CA ASP A 43 19.77 15.72 16.69
C ASP A 43 19.29 15.23 18.06
N LYS A 44 19.78 15.86 19.14
CA LYS A 44 19.64 15.35 20.53
C LYS A 44 18.19 15.27 21.00
N ASP A 45 17.31 16.07 20.40
CA ASP A 45 15.90 16.22 20.71
C ASP A 45 15.00 15.35 19.81
N VAL A 46 15.58 14.60 18.87
CA VAL A 46 14.81 13.67 18.04
C VAL A 46 14.52 12.37 18.79
N ASP A 47 13.24 12.02 18.84
CA ASP A 47 12.77 10.73 19.35
C ASP A 47 13.13 9.60 18.38
N LEU A 48 14.06 8.73 18.78
CA LEU A 48 14.51 7.59 17.96
C LEU A 48 13.45 6.50 17.79
N ASP A 49 12.47 6.39 18.71
CA ASP A 49 11.35 5.45 18.53
C ASP A 49 10.45 5.93 17.39
N ARG A 50 10.18 7.25 17.36
CA ARG A 50 9.47 7.91 16.25
C ARG A 50 10.18 7.70 14.92
N VAL A 51 11.50 7.90 14.88
CA VAL A 51 12.33 7.62 13.70
C VAL A 51 12.17 6.18 13.26
N ARG A 52 12.22 5.23 14.20
CA ARG A 52 12.11 3.81 13.90
C ARG A 52 10.74 3.48 13.30
N GLN A 53 9.66 3.94 13.91
CA GLN A 53 8.29 3.69 13.46
C GLN A 53 8.04 4.28 12.07
N PHE A 54 8.51 5.51 11.84
CA PHE A 54 8.47 6.14 10.51
C PHE A 54 9.28 5.33 9.49
N GLY A 55 10.51 4.94 9.84
CA GLY A 55 11.38 4.13 8.98
C GLY A 55 10.75 2.78 8.60
N LEU A 56 10.15 2.08 9.56
CA LEU A 56 9.42 0.84 9.31
C LEU A 56 8.27 1.06 8.33
N ALA A 57 7.44 2.08 8.55
CA ALA A 57 6.28 2.37 7.70
C ALA A 57 6.70 2.80 6.29
N LEU A 58 7.66 3.72 6.17
CA LEU A 58 8.14 4.22 4.89
C LEU A 58 8.81 3.12 4.06
N THR A 59 9.69 2.32 4.68
CA THR A 59 10.35 1.22 3.97
C THR A 59 9.34 0.16 3.54
N ALA A 60 8.38 -0.21 4.40
CA ALA A 60 7.32 -1.15 4.03
C ALA A 60 6.50 -0.65 2.84
N MET A 61 6.08 0.61 2.85
CA MET A 61 5.34 1.23 1.74
C MET A 61 6.15 1.16 0.44
N ASN A 62 7.41 1.60 0.47
CA ASN A 62 8.26 1.66 -0.72
C ASN A 62 8.52 0.26 -1.29
N LEU A 63 8.77 -0.74 -0.44
CA LEU A 63 9.00 -2.11 -0.88
C LEU A 63 7.74 -2.74 -1.48
N VAL A 64 6.57 -2.49 -0.90
CA VAL A 64 5.28 -2.94 -1.46
C VAL A 64 5.04 -2.30 -2.82
N GLN A 65 5.17 -0.97 -2.92
CA GLN A 65 4.95 -0.24 -4.16
C GLN A 65 5.91 -0.72 -5.27
N GLN A 66 7.16 -1.02 -4.93
CA GLN A 66 8.16 -1.51 -5.87
C GLN A 66 7.88 -2.94 -6.36
N GLN A 67 7.35 -3.81 -5.48
CA GLN A 67 7.23 -5.24 -5.76
C GLN A 67 5.86 -5.62 -6.30
N VAL A 68 4.79 -4.97 -5.85
CA VAL A 68 3.39 -5.32 -6.17
C VAL A 68 2.82 -4.33 -7.18
N SER A 69 2.82 -4.70 -8.46
CA SER A 69 2.57 -3.75 -9.56
C SER A 69 1.09 -3.70 -10.01
N SER A 70 0.51 -2.51 -9.98
CA SER A 70 -0.83 -2.23 -10.56
C SER A 70 -0.84 -2.40 -12.08
N THR A 71 0.26 -2.05 -12.75
CA THR A 71 0.38 -2.24 -14.20
C THR A 71 0.38 -3.73 -14.57
N ARG A 72 1.10 -4.58 -13.81
CA ARG A 72 1.05 -6.04 -14.01
C ARG A 72 -0.33 -6.61 -13.71
N TYR A 73 -1.00 -6.12 -12.67
CA TYR A 73 -2.38 -6.49 -12.40
C TYR A 73 -3.28 -6.17 -13.59
N GLY A 74 -3.20 -4.96 -14.13
CA GLY A 74 -3.95 -4.58 -15.32
C GLY A 74 -3.69 -5.50 -16.52
N ALA A 75 -2.44 -5.87 -16.78
CA ALA A 75 -2.11 -6.83 -17.84
C ALA A 75 -2.77 -8.20 -17.60
N VAL A 76 -2.58 -8.79 -16.41
CA VAL A 76 -3.11 -10.12 -16.07
C VAL A 76 -4.65 -10.14 -16.07
N ALA A 77 -5.29 -9.10 -15.52
CA ALA A 77 -6.74 -8.99 -15.51
C ALA A 77 -7.35 -8.99 -16.93
N ASN A 78 -6.60 -8.53 -17.94
CA ASN A 78 -7.06 -8.47 -19.33
C ASN A 78 -6.66 -9.70 -20.18
N THR A 79 -5.69 -10.50 -19.75
CA THR A 79 -5.20 -11.65 -20.53
C THR A 79 -5.49 -13.01 -19.88
N SER A 80 -5.43 -13.08 -18.56
CA SER A 80 -5.41 -14.30 -17.75
C SER A 80 -6.01 -14.03 -16.36
N PRO A 81 -7.28 -13.61 -16.24
CA PRO A 81 -7.85 -13.17 -14.96
C PRO A 81 -7.85 -14.24 -13.86
N GLU A 82 -7.83 -15.52 -14.22
CA GLU A 82 -7.65 -16.65 -13.30
C GLU A 82 -6.29 -16.65 -12.58
N ASP A 83 -5.31 -15.93 -13.12
CA ASP A 83 -3.99 -15.75 -12.54
C ASP A 83 -3.94 -14.55 -11.58
N LEU A 84 -5.04 -13.87 -11.26
CA LEU A 84 -4.99 -12.83 -10.24
C LEU A 84 -4.66 -13.40 -8.84
N PRO A 85 -3.85 -12.70 -8.03
CA PRO A 85 -3.40 -13.22 -6.74
C PRO A 85 -4.56 -13.35 -5.76
N ALA A 86 -4.65 -14.50 -5.10
CA ALA A 86 -5.71 -14.79 -4.13
C ALA A 86 -5.42 -14.23 -2.71
N ASN A 87 -4.16 -13.91 -2.42
CA ASN A 87 -3.72 -13.52 -1.08
C ASN A 87 -2.43 -12.66 -1.13
N ASP A 88 -2.02 -12.14 0.03
CA ASP A 88 -0.85 -11.26 0.18
C ASP A 88 0.46 -11.91 -0.31
N GLU A 89 0.63 -13.21 -0.03
CA GLU A 89 1.85 -13.94 -0.38
C GLU A 89 1.96 -14.10 -1.89
N GLU A 90 0.86 -14.42 -2.58
CA GLU A 90 0.82 -14.45 -4.05
C GLU A 90 1.00 -13.05 -4.65
N ALA A 91 0.35 -12.03 -4.10
CA ALA A 91 0.48 -10.66 -4.58
C ALA A 91 1.95 -10.20 -4.55
N LEU A 92 2.64 -10.48 -3.44
CA LEU A 92 4.04 -10.13 -3.25
C LEU A 92 5.00 -11.00 -4.07
N SER A 93 4.87 -12.33 -4.00
CA SER A 93 5.78 -13.26 -4.68
C SER A 93 5.70 -13.18 -6.20
N ARG A 94 4.52 -12.88 -6.74
CA ARG A 94 4.28 -12.76 -8.19
C ARG A 94 4.39 -11.31 -8.66
N GLY A 95 4.38 -10.37 -7.72
CA GLY A 95 4.47 -8.93 -7.96
C GLY A 95 3.27 -8.37 -8.72
N ILE A 96 2.08 -8.86 -8.42
CA ILE A 96 0.82 -8.50 -9.05
C ILE A 96 -0.10 -7.94 -7.99
N GLY A 97 -0.68 -6.76 -8.19
CA GLY A 97 -1.68 -6.25 -7.26
C GLY A 97 -2.06 -4.79 -7.50
N ILE A 98 -3.29 -4.43 -7.13
CA ILE A 98 -3.80 -3.05 -7.09
C ILE A 98 -3.88 -2.54 -5.64
N CYS A 99 -4.46 -1.36 -5.43
CA CYS A 99 -4.57 -0.69 -4.12
C CYS A 99 -4.99 -1.63 -2.98
N GLY A 100 -6.01 -2.47 -3.19
CA GLY A 100 -6.45 -3.48 -2.20
C GLY A 100 -5.38 -4.49 -1.83
N ASN A 101 -4.70 -5.08 -2.82
CA ASN A 101 -3.61 -6.02 -2.58
C ASN A 101 -2.43 -5.34 -1.88
N GLN A 102 -2.05 -4.15 -2.34
CA GLN A 102 -0.91 -3.40 -1.81
C GLN A 102 -1.13 -3.02 -0.34
N VAL A 103 -2.30 -2.49 0.02
CA VAL A 103 -2.61 -2.17 1.42
C VAL A 103 -2.68 -3.44 2.27
N SER A 104 -3.24 -4.54 1.75
CA SER A 104 -3.28 -5.81 2.49
C SER A 104 -1.87 -6.33 2.82
N VAL A 105 -0.97 -6.37 1.82
CA VAL A 105 0.44 -6.73 2.01
C VAL A 105 1.14 -5.78 3.00
N PHE A 106 0.93 -4.47 2.85
CA PHE A 106 1.49 -3.46 3.75
C PHE A 106 1.05 -3.67 5.20
N LEU A 107 -0.24 -3.89 5.46
CA LEU A 107 -0.76 -4.12 6.81
C LEU A 107 -0.22 -5.41 7.42
N ASN A 108 -0.03 -6.45 6.61
CA ASN A 108 0.59 -7.71 7.03
C ASN A 108 2.06 -7.49 7.46
N ILE A 109 2.83 -6.74 6.67
CA ILE A 109 4.21 -6.35 7.01
C ILE A 109 4.21 -5.48 8.28
N ALA A 110 3.41 -4.42 8.32
CA ALA A 110 3.32 -3.47 9.43
C ALA A 110 3.04 -4.18 10.76
N THR A 111 2.08 -5.11 10.77
CA THR A 111 1.76 -5.92 11.95
C THR A 111 2.95 -6.77 12.40
N ARG A 112 3.65 -7.43 11.46
CA ARG A 112 4.82 -8.28 11.78
C ARG A 112 6.02 -7.48 12.28
N VAL A 113 6.15 -6.21 11.90
CA VAL A 113 7.20 -5.33 12.44
C VAL A 113 6.78 -4.57 13.70
N GLY A 114 5.58 -4.83 14.21
CA GLY A 114 5.08 -4.29 15.49
C GLY A 114 4.45 -2.91 15.41
N LEU A 115 4.02 -2.46 14.23
CA LEU A 115 3.29 -1.21 14.05
C LEU A 115 1.79 -1.41 14.30
N GLU A 116 1.16 -0.44 14.96
CA GLU A 116 -0.31 -0.30 14.98
C GLU A 116 -0.72 0.38 13.67
N ALA A 117 -1.37 -0.35 12.77
CA ALA A 117 -1.79 0.14 11.46
C ALA A 117 -3.21 -0.32 11.11
N ARG A 118 -3.90 0.45 10.26
CA ARG A 118 -5.27 0.14 9.80
C ARG A 118 -5.49 0.57 8.36
N SER A 119 -6.45 -0.07 7.68
CA SER A 119 -6.93 0.39 6.37
C SER A 119 -7.67 1.72 6.48
N LEU A 120 -7.62 2.51 5.41
CA LEU A 120 -8.48 3.64 5.17
C LEU A 120 -9.12 3.48 3.79
N GLU A 121 -10.43 3.28 3.75
CA GLU A 121 -11.17 2.87 2.55
C GLU A 121 -12.12 3.97 2.09
N PHE A 122 -12.03 4.35 0.82
CA PHE A 122 -12.77 5.44 0.19
C PHE A 122 -13.70 4.89 -0.88
N TYR A 123 -14.89 5.44 -0.98
CA TYR A 123 -15.88 5.07 -2.00
C TYR A 123 -16.60 6.32 -2.50
N TRP A 124 -16.82 6.40 -3.81
CA TRP A 124 -17.58 7.47 -4.43
C TRP A 124 -18.18 7.04 -5.77
N PRO A 125 -19.36 7.55 -6.15
CA PRO A 125 -19.84 7.45 -7.52
C PRO A 125 -19.18 8.52 -8.40
N ASP A 126 -19.06 8.26 -9.70
CA ASP A 126 -18.86 9.33 -10.69
C ASP A 126 -20.20 9.89 -11.22
N GLU A 127 -20.12 10.80 -12.18
CA GLU A 127 -21.30 11.43 -12.78
C GLU A 127 -22.25 10.44 -13.47
N ALA A 128 -21.74 9.28 -13.88
CA ALA A 128 -22.49 8.19 -14.51
C ALA A 128 -22.95 7.12 -13.51
N ASP A 129 -22.83 7.38 -12.20
CA ASP A 129 -23.15 6.44 -11.10
C ASP A 129 -22.26 5.18 -11.10
N VAL A 130 -21.11 5.23 -11.77
CA VAL A 130 -20.10 4.17 -11.68
C VAL A 130 -19.40 4.31 -10.34
N ARG A 131 -19.34 3.21 -9.59
CA ARG A 131 -18.71 3.18 -8.27
C ARG A 131 -17.21 3.07 -8.40
N HIS A 132 -16.51 4.02 -7.79
CA HIS A 132 -15.07 4.06 -7.63
C HIS A 132 -14.71 3.80 -6.17
N SER A 133 -13.51 3.30 -5.96
CA SER A 133 -12.97 3.09 -4.63
C SER A 133 -11.46 3.21 -4.62
N HIS A 134 -10.93 3.64 -3.48
CA HIS A 134 -9.49 3.59 -3.21
C HIS A 134 -9.26 3.12 -1.78
N ILE A 135 -8.08 2.57 -1.52
CA ILE A 135 -7.69 2.15 -0.18
C ILE A 135 -6.25 2.56 0.08
N ALA A 136 -6.04 3.08 1.27
CA ALA A 136 -4.76 3.53 1.81
C ALA A 136 -4.60 2.99 3.25
N ALA A 137 -3.60 3.47 3.98
CA ALA A 137 -3.35 3.05 5.35
C ALA A 137 -3.11 4.23 6.29
N GLU A 138 -3.44 4.04 7.57
CA GLU A 138 -2.92 4.87 8.65
C GLU A 138 -2.03 4.02 9.56
N VAL A 139 -0.89 4.58 9.97
CA VAL A 139 0.04 3.99 10.93
C VAL A 139 0.15 4.90 12.13
N LYS A 140 0.14 4.33 13.34
CA LYS A 140 0.34 5.11 14.55
C LYS A 140 1.84 5.28 14.82
N ILE A 141 2.30 6.53 14.76
CA ILE A 141 3.68 6.93 15.00
C ILE A 141 3.68 7.85 16.23
N SER A 142 4.40 7.47 17.28
CA SER A 142 4.43 8.14 18.58
C SER A 142 3.04 8.53 19.10
N GLY A 143 2.09 7.59 18.97
CA GLY A 143 0.71 7.76 19.43
C GLY A 143 -0.22 8.55 18.49
N LYS A 144 0.27 9.09 17.38
CA LYS A 144 -0.52 9.86 16.39
C LYS A 144 -0.69 9.07 15.10
N TRP A 145 -1.88 9.15 14.49
CA TRP A 145 -2.12 8.56 13.18
C TRP A 145 -1.40 9.35 12.09
N ALA A 146 -0.68 8.66 11.23
CA ALA A 146 -0.02 9.19 10.05
C ALA A 146 -0.58 8.48 8.81
N PHE A 147 -0.96 9.26 7.79
CA PHE A 147 -1.55 8.75 6.56
C PHE A 147 -0.50 8.35 5.54
N PHE A 148 -0.67 7.16 4.96
CA PHE A 148 0.17 6.61 3.90
C PHE A 148 -0.72 6.05 2.78
N ASP A 149 -0.59 6.62 1.59
CA ASP A 149 -1.12 6.03 0.37
C ASP A 149 -0.10 5.04 -0.18
N VAL A 150 -0.31 3.76 0.10
CA VAL A 150 0.63 2.70 -0.29
C VAL A 150 0.72 2.57 -1.81
N THR A 151 -0.39 2.79 -2.50
CA THR A 151 -0.47 2.65 -3.96
C THR A 151 0.35 3.72 -4.66
N TRP A 152 0.18 4.96 -4.21
CA TRP A 152 0.86 6.13 -4.79
C TRP A 152 2.21 6.42 -4.13
N GLY A 153 2.59 5.67 -3.09
CA GLY A 153 3.85 5.86 -2.38
C GLY A 153 3.90 7.26 -1.79
N THR A 154 2.79 7.71 -1.21
CA THR A 154 2.60 9.09 -0.78
C THR A 154 2.32 9.20 0.71
N TYR A 155 2.93 10.19 1.35
CA TYR A 155 2.53 10.67 2.67
C TYR A 155 2.55 12.20 2.68
N PHE A 156 1.95 12.83 3.70
CA PHE A 156 1.82 14.29 3.75
C PHE A 156 2.55 14.85 4.97
N ARG A 157 3.43 15.83 4.75
CA ARG A 157 4.17 16.50 5.82
C ARG A 157 3.35 17.64 6.42
N ARG A 158 3.54 17.93 7.71
CA ARG A 158 2.88 19.05 8.38
C ARG A 158 3.33 20.40 7.85
N ASP A 159 4.63 20.56 7.64
CA ASP A 159 5.22 21.75 7.04
C ASP A 159 6.12 21.32 5.87
N PRO A 160 5.77 21.67 4.63
CA PRO A 160 6.54 21.27 3.46
C PRO A 160 7.87 22.02 3.33
N THR A 161 7.97 23.20 3.93
CA THR A 161 9.15 24.07 3.87
C THR A 161 10.12 23.85 5.02
N ALA A 162 9.65 23.25 6.13
CA ALA A 162 10.49 22.96 7.27
C ALA A 162 11.69 22.09 6.85
N SER A 163 12.87 22.57 7.22
CA SER A 163 14.15 21.88 7.05
C SER A 163 14.69 21.54 8.44
N GLY A 164 14.81 20.25 8.74
CA GLY A 164 15.30 19.77 10.03
C GLY A 164 14.83 18.35 10.29
N GLN A 165 15.63 17.55 10.98
CA GLN A 165 15.39 16.11 11.12
C GLN A 165 14.03 15.81 11.79
N ALA A 166 13.68 16.54 12.85
CA ALA A 166 12.39 16.37 13.53
C ALA A 166 11.19 16.67 12.61
N SER A 167 11.32 17.67 11.73
CA SER A 167 10.24 18.07 10.81
C SER A 167 9.94 17.03 9.72
N LEU A 168 10.89 16.12 9.44
CA LEU A 168 10.68 15.00 8.51
C LEU A 168 9.73 13.95 9.09
N LEU A 169 9.57 13.92 10.41
CA LEU A 169 8.74 12.94 11.13
C LEU A 169 7.32 13.46 11.41
N GLU A 170 7.05 14.74 11.12
CA GLU A 170 5.74 15.38 11.27
C GLU A 170 4.83 15.02 10.09
N ILE A 171 4.26 13.82 10.13
CA ILE A 171 3.34 13.32 9.11
C ILE A 171 1.90 13.60 9.54
N LEU A 172 1.08 14.07 8.60
CA LEU A 172 -0.33 14.35 8.81
C LEU A 172 -1.15 13.05 8.85
N SER A 173 -2.16 13.02 9.71
CA SER A 173 -3.28 12.08 9.58
C SER A 173 -4.10 12.39 8.32
N PHE A 174 -5.02 11.50 7.94
CA PHE A 174 -5.87 11.75 6.77
C PHE A 174 -6.75 13.00 6.96
N ASP A 175 -7.33 13.18 8.15
CA ASP A 175 -8.20 14.32 8.44
C ASP A 175 -7.43 15.64 8.40
N GLU A 176 -6.21 15.66 8.93
CA GLU A 176 -5.36 16.84 8.83
C GLU A 176 -4.99 17.11 7.37
N ALA A 177 -4.58 16.10 6.60
CA ALA A 177 -4.24 16.26 5.18
C ALA A 177 -5.45 16.73 4.35
N LYS A 178 -6.66 16.24 4.66
CA LYS A 178 -7.92 16.67 4.02
C LYS A 178 -8.24 18.15 4.30
N ALA A 179 -7.86 18.65 5.48
CA ALA A 179 -8.11 20.03 5.89
C ALA A 179 -7.08 21.04 5.34
N VAL A 180 -5.98 20.59 4.72
CA VAL A 180 -4.95 21.47 4.14
C VAL A 180 -5.43 22.05 2.80
N PRO A 181 -5.49 23.39 2.62
CA PRO A 181 -5.92 24.00 1.36
C PRO A 181 -4.99 23.74 0.18
N ASP A 182 -3.67 23.74 0.40
CA ASP A 182 -2.65 23.42 -0.61
C ASP A 182 -2.02 22.04 -0.34
N ARG A 183 -2.86 21.01 -0.32
CA ARG A 183 -2.44 19.65 0.04
C ARG A 183 -1.29 19.14 -0.83
N ALA A 184 -1.23 19.56 -2.10
CA ALA A 184 -0.18 19.14 -3.03
C ALA A 184 1.21 19.54 -2.57
N ALA A 185 1.38 20.76 -2.03
CA ALA A 185 2.67 21.21 -1.50
C ALA A 185 3.16 20.35 -0.32
N HIS A 186 2.24 19.72 0.42
CA HIS A 186 2.54 18.87 1.58
C HIS A 186 2.86 17.42 1.20
N ALA A 187 2.55 17.00 -0.02
CA ALA A 187 2.73 15.62 -0.47
C ALA A 187 4.21 15.30 -0.69
N VAL A 188 4.65 14.16 -0.18
CA VAL A 188 5.89 13.51 -0.59
C VAL A 188 5.52 12.24 -1.30
N THR A 189 5.70 12.23 -2.61
CA THR A 189 5.19 11.20 -3.52
C THR A 189 6.32 10.56 -4.31
N ASN A 190 6.29 9.24 -4.47
CA ASN A 190 7.14 8.56 -5.44
C ASN A 190 6.63 8.78 -6.88
N GLU A 191 6.86 9.97 -7.43
CA GLU A 191 6.41 10.30 -8.79
C GLU A 191 7.12 9.51 -9.89
N SER A 192 8.18 8.76 -9.56
CA SER A 192 8.88 7.92 -10.55
C SER A 192 8.19 6.58 -10.80
N GLU A 193 7.18 6.21 -10.00
CA GLU A 193 6.45 4.96 -10.18
C GLU A 193 5.57 5.01 -11.45
N LEU A 194 5.62 3.94 -12.24
CA LEU A 194 5.02 3.90 -13.58
C LEU A 194 3.49 4.07 -13.52
N SER A 195 2.82 3.38 -12.61
CA SER A 195 1.36 3.44 -12.48
C SER A 195 0.90 4.85 -12.09
N PHE A 196 1.62 5.54 -11.20
CA PHE A 196 1.41 6.94 -10.85
C PHE A 196 1.59 7.85 -12.07
N ARG A 197 2.66 7.67 -12.85
CA ARG A 197 2.89 8.44 -14.09
C ARG A 197 1.80 8.21 -15.13
N LEU A 198 1.31 6.99 -15.26
CA LEU A 198 0.21 6.66 -16.16
C LEU A 198 -1.09 7.36 -15.76
N GLN A 199 -1.40 7.49 -14.47
CA GLN A 199 -2.55 8.27 -14.02
C GLN A 199 -2.45 9.72 -14.50
N LEU A 200 -1.30 10.37 -14.26
CA LEU A 200 -1.08 11.76 -14.64
C LEU A 200 -1.15 11.98 -16.15
N ILE A 201 -0.56 11.09 -16.96
CA ILE A 201 -0.61 11.19 -18.43
C ILE A 201 -2.04 11.06 -18.96
N ASN A 202 -2.90 10.31 -18.25
CA ASN A 202 -4.32 10.20 -18.57
C ASN A 202 -5.18 11.31 -17.95
N SER A 203 -4.56 12.38 -17.41
CA SER A 203 -5.24 13.50 -16.75
C SER A 203 -6.13 13.06 -15.56
N LEU A 204 -5.76 11.96 -14.90
CA LEU A 204 -6.40 11.48 -13.68
C LEU A 204 -5.65 12.03 -12.47
N ASP A 205 -6.40 12.53 -11.48
CA ASP A 205 -5.86 12.94 -10.18
C ASP A 205 -5.77 11.69 -9.26
N PRO A 206 -4.56 11.23 -8.90
CA PRO A 206 -4.39 10.08 -8.00
C PRO A 206 -5.02 10.28 -6.62
N PHE A 207 -5.29 11.53 -6.25
CA PHE A 207 -5.77 11.94 -4.93
C PHE A 207 -7.21 12.46 -4.95
N ASP A 208 -7.98 12.15 -6.00
CA ASP A 208 -9.36 12.63 -6.14
C ASP A 208 -10.30 12.13 -5.02
N TYR A 209 -9.96 11.02 -4.38
CA TYR A 209 -10.67 10.51 -3.19
C TYR A 209 -10.74 11.53 -2.04
N PHE A 210 -9.84 12.50 -1.94
CA PHE A 210 -9.95 13.56 -0.93
C PHE A 210 -11.18 14.45 -1.11
N THR A 211 -11.61 14.64 -2.36
CA THR A 211 -12.71 15.55 -2.73
C THR A 211 -13.97 14.80 -3.13
N LYS A 212 -13.83 13.64 -3.77
CA LYS A 212 -14.95 12.86 -4.30
C LYS A 212 -15.56 11.88 -3.30
N ALA A 213 -14.80 11.39 -2.32
CA ALA A 213 -15.30 10.41 -1.36
C ALA A 213 -16.40 11.01 -0.45
N ASP A 214 -17.59 10.39 -0.47
CA ASP A 214 -18.74 10.74 0.38
C ASP A 214 -18.54 10.35 1.86
N GLY A 215 -17.48 9.61 2.15
CA GLY A 215 -17.08 9.11 3.47
C GLY A 215 -15.90 8.16 3.35
N TYR A 216 -15.43 7.63 4.49
CA TYR A 216 -14.37 6.63 4.51
C TYR A 216 -14.49 5.70 5.72
N LEU A 217 -14.00 4.46 5.58
CA LEU A 217 -13.92 3.49 6.68
C LEU A 217 -12.50 3.43 7.22
N ARG A 218 -12.38 3.27 8.54
CA ARG A 218 -11.11 3.01 9.23
C ARG A 218 -11.10 1.59 9.76
N GLY A 219 -10.18 0.76 9.28
CA GLY A 219 -10.09 -0.64 9.70
C GLY A 219 -11.42 -1.38 9.51
N LYS A 220 -12.07 -1.18 8.35
CA LYS A 220 -13.39 -1.75 8.01
C LYS A 220 -14.55 -1.30 8.92
N SER A 221 -14.37 -0.23 9.69
CA SER A 221 -15.37 0.32 10.60
C SER A 221 -15.62 1.80 10.29
N GLY A 222 -16.87 2.22 10.33
CA GLY A 222 -17.29 3.60 10.03
C GLY A 222 -18.59 3.61 9.23
N ASP A 223 -19.07 4.81 8.93
CA ASP A 223 -20.28 5.03 8.15
C ASP A 223 -19.93 5.61 6.78
N ILE A 224 -20.42 4.97 5.72
CA ILE A 224 -20.40 5.54 4.37
C ILE A 224 -21.85 5.80 3.97
N ALA A 225 -22.15 7.05 3.61
CA ALA A 225 -23.41 7.36 2.95
C ALA A 225 -23.33 6.83 1.51
N LEU A 226 -23.84 5.63 1.27
CA LEU A 226 -24.09 5.18 -0.10
C LEU A 226 -25.26 6.01 -0.62
N ALA A 227 -25.00 6.98 -1.49
CA ALA A 227 -26.06 7.64 -2.23
C ALA A 227 -26.91 6.56 -2.92
N ALA A 228 -28.24 6.65 -2.80
CA ALA A 228 -29.11 5.80 -3.58
C ALA A 228 -28.75 5.98 -5.07
N PRO A 229 -28.72 4.90 -5.88
CA PRO A 229 -28.49 5.02 -7.32
C PRO A 229 -29.41 6.11 -7.84
N ARG A 230 -28.86 7.11 -8.54
CA ARG A 230 -29.72 8.09 -9.20
C ARG A 230 -30.56 7.29 -10.16
N SER A 231 -31.84 7.11 -9.85
CA SER A 231 -32.75 6.34 -10.69
C SER A 231 -32.76 7.01 -12.06
N ASN A 232 -32.03 6.43 -13.02
CA ASN A 232 -32.19 6.79 -14.40
C ASN A 232 -33.64 6.45 -14.75
N GLY A 233 -34.49 7.47 -14.80
CA GLY A 233 -35.81 7.43 -15.41
C GLY A 233 -35.69 7.27 -16.93
N GLY A 234 -34.95 6.26 -17.38
CA GLY A 234 -34.75 5.90 -18.77
C GLY A 234 -35.11 4.44 -18.92
N ALA A 235 -36.27 4.19 -19.51
CA ALA A 235 -36.76 2.86 -19.83
C ALA A 235 -35.70 2.05 -20.60
N TRP A 236 -35.65 0.76 -20.27
CA TRP A 236 -35.00 -0.28 -21.04
C TRP A 236 -35.25 -0.12 -22.54
N ALA A 237 -34.19 0.02 -23.32
CA ALA A 237 -34.20 -0.31 -24.74
C ALA A 237 -33.22 -1.46 -24.95
N THR A 238 -33.76 -2.67 -24.97
CA THR A 238 -33.13 -3.83 -25.59
C THR A 238 -32.92 -3.55 -27.07
N THR A 239 -31.69 -3.61 -27.56
CA THR A 239 -31.44 -3.84 -28.99
C THR A 239 -30.42 -4.95 -29.12
N SER A 240 -30.96 -6.15 -29.38
CA SER A 240 -30.30 -7.20 -30.13
C SER A 240 -30.13 -6.76 -31.59
N GLU A 241 -28.92 -6.85 -32.13
CA GLU A 241 -28.62 -7.36 -33.47
C GLU A 241 -27.30 -8.13 -33.43
#